data_AF-A0A0H8YK16-F1
#
_entry.id   AF-A0A0H8YK16-F1
#
_cell.length_a   1.000
_cell.length_b   1.000
_cell.length_c   1.000
_cell.angle_alpha   90.00
_cell.angle_beta   90.00
_cell.angle_gamma   90.00
#
_symmetry.space_group_name_H-M   'P 1'
#
loop_
_entity.id
_entity.type
_entity.pdbx_description
1 polymer ?
#
loop_
_entity_poly.entity_id
_entity_poly.type
_entity_poly.pdbx_seq_one_letter_code
_entity_poly.pdbx_strand_id
1 'polypeptide(L)'
;MMRRVNIFCSFALLFASHNSLAVTYPLPPEGSRLVGQSLTVTVPDHNTQPLETFAAQYGQGLSNMLEANPGADVFFAEVWLATHHSAATDFARHCS
;
A
#
# COMPACT_ATOMS: atom_id res chain seq x y z
N MET A 1 -35.03 0.07 -28.40
CA MET A 1 -33.58 0.05 -28.63
C MET A 1 -32.79 0.48 -27.37
N MET A 2 -33.08 1.64 -26.78
CA MET A 2 -32.35 2.17 -25.60
C MET A 2 -32.33 1.29 -24.34
N ARG A 3 -33.42 0.55 -24.03
CA ARG A 3 -33.47 -0.29 -22.82
C ARG A 3 -32.44 -1.44 -22.83
N ARG A 4 -32.12 -1.99 -23.99
CA ARG A 4 -31.07 -3.03 -24.12
C ARG A 4 -29.68 -2.43 -23.95
N VAL A 5 -29.44 -1.24 -24.52
CA VAL A 5 -28.18 -0.51 -24.39
C VAL A 5 -27.88 -0.15 -22.94
N ASN A 6 -28.88 0.35 -22.18
CA ASN A 6 -28.69 0.66 -20.77
C ASN A 6 -28.33 -0.58 -19.94
N ILE A 7 -28.96 -1.73 -20.20
CA ILE A 7 -28.63 -2.98 -19.49
C ILE A 7 -27.19 -3.39 -19.78
N PHE A 8 -26.76 -3.35 -21.06
CA PHE A 8 -25.36 -3.64 -21.42
C PHE A 8 -24.39 -2.65 -20.78
N CYS A 9 -24.70 -1.35 -20.74
CA CYS A 9 -23.89 -0.35 -20.05
C CYS A 9 -23.80 -0.61 -18.54
N SER A 10 -24.91 -0.96 -17.88
CA SER A 10 -24.92 -1.29 -16.45
C SER A 10 -24.04 -2.51 -16.14
N PHE A 11 -24.13 -3.57 -16.95
CA PHE A 11 -23.25 -4.73 -16.79
C PHE A 11 -21.77 -4.36 -17.03
N ALA A 12 -21.48 -3.59 -18.09
CA ALA A 12 -20.12 -3.15 -18.39
C ALA A 12 -19.52 -2.33 -17.23
N LEU A 13 -20.29 -1.44 -16.60
CA LEU A 13 -19.84 -0.66 -15.45
C LEU A 13 -19.61 -1.52 -14.21
N LEU A 14 -20.46 -2.53 -13.96
CA LEU A 14 -20.25 -3.47 -12.86
C LEU A 14 -18.93 -4.22 -13.00
N PHE A 15 -18.64 -4.73 -14.21
CA PHE A 15 -17.39 -5.45 -14.50
C PHE A 15 -16.15 -4.55 -14.51
N ALA A 16 -16.31 -3.24 -14.74
CA ALA A 16 -15.21 -2.27 -14.72
C ALA A 16 -14.89 -1.72 -13.32
N SER A 17 -15.61 -2.13 -12.28
CA SER A 17 -15.37 -1.65 -10.92
C SER A 17 -14.13 -2.31 -10.29
N HIS A 18 -13.36 -1.53 -9.53
CA HIS A 18 -12.22 -2.03 -8.75
C HIS A 18 -12.63 -2.26 -7.29
N ASN A 19 -12.11 -3.33 -6.69
CA ASN A 19 -12.24 -3.57 -5.25
C ASN A 19 -11.27 -2.65 -4.50
N SER A 20 -11.77 -1.91 -3.50
CA SER A 20 -10.94 -1.24 -2.51
C SER A 20 -10.84 -2.11 -1.27
N LEU A 21 -9.61 -2.38 -0.83
CA LEU A 21 -9.33 -3.09 0.41
C LEU A 21 -8.67 -2.12 1.37
N ALA A 22 -9.22 -2.00 2.57
CA ALA A 22 -8.59 -1.26 3.66
C ALA A 22 -7.72 -2.21 4.48
N VAL A 23 -6.62 -1.70 5.02
CA VAL A 23 -5.80 -2.48 5.94
C VAL A 23 -6.45 -2.48 7.32
N THR A 24 -6.88 -3.65 7.78
CA THR A 24 -7.51 -3.83 9.10
C THR A 24 -6.47 -4.30 10.11
N TYR A 25 -6.37 -3.59 11.23
CA TYR A 25 -5.50 -3.97 12.34
C TYR A 25 -6.35 -4.40 13.54
N PRO A 26 -6.09 -5.57 14.16
CA PRO A 26 -6.76 -5.95 15.38
C PRO A 26 -6.37 -5.00 16.52
N LEU A 27 -7.25 -4.90 17.52
CA LEU A 27 -6.97 -4.10 18.71
C LEU A 27 -5.75 -4.71 19.44
N PRO A 28 -4.72 -3.90 19.74
CA PRO A 28 -3.56 -4.38 20.48
C PRO A 28 -3.92 -4.68 21.96
N PRO A 29 -3.12 -5.49 22.66
CA PRO A 29 -3.29 -5.76 24.09
C PRO A 29 -3.32 -4.48 24.93
N GLU A 30 -3.96 -4.53 26.11
CA GLU A 30 -3.97 -3.39 27.04
C GLU A 30 -2.56 -2.87 27.32
N GLY A 31 -2.41 -1.54 27.24
CA GLY A 31 -1.12 -0.86 27.40
C GLY A 31 -0.23 -0.86 26.15
N SER A 32 -0.60 -1.55 25.07
CA SER A 32 0.10 -1.51 23.78
C SER A 32 -0.62 -0.63 22.76
N ARG A 33 0.17 0.04 21.92
CA ARG A 33 -0.31 0.83 20.76
C ARG A 33 0.25 0.30 19.43
N LEU A 34 1.09 -0.73 19.48
CA LEU A 34 1.76 -1.30 18.31
C LEU A 34 0.85 -2.30 17.62
N VAL A 35 0.68 -2.13 16.31
CA VAL A 35 -0.11 -3.01 15.44
C VAL A 35 0.65 -3.27 14.14
N GLY A 36 0.33 -4.38 13.47
CA GLY A 36 0.99 -4.77 12.22
C GLY A 36 2.35 -5.45 12.44
N GLN A 37 3.06 -5.70 11.34
CA GLN A 37 4.36 -6.39 11.32
C GLN A 37 5.24 -5.77 10.24
N SER A 38 6.57 -5.70 10.45
CA SER A 38 7.49 -5.28 9.39
C SER A 38 7.61 -6.37 8.33
N LEU A 39 7.71 -5.96 7.06
CA LEU A 39 8.01 -6.83 5.93
C LEU A 39 9.32 -6.36 5.29
N THR A 40 10.05 -7.27 4.67
CA THR A 40 11.24 -6.95 3.89
C THR A 40 11.13 -7.68 2.56
N VAL A 41 11.35 -6.94 1.48
CA VAL A 41 11.15 -7.45 0.13
C VAL A 41 12.41 -7.18 -0.67
N THR A 42 13.01 -8.24 -1.17
CA THR A 42 14.13 -8.11 -2.09
C THR A 42 13.61 -7.64 -3.45
N VAL A 43 14.15 -6.52 -3.94
CA VAL A 43 13.86 -6.05 -5.29
C VAL A 43 14.50 -7.03 -6.28
N PRO A 44 13.78 -7.50 -7.31
CA PRO A 44 14.36 -8.37 -8.33
C PRO A 44 15.58 -7.73 -9.01
N ASP A 45 16.56 -8.56 -9.36
CA ASP A 45 17.71 -8.11 -10.15
C ASP A 45 17.25 -7.46 -11.47
N HIS A 46 17.96 -6.41 -11.90
CA HIS A 46 17.63 -5.62 -13.09
C HIS A 46 16.21 -5.01 -13.09
N ASN A 47 15.68 -4.67 -11.91
CA ASN A 47 14.41 -3.98 -11.80
C ASN A 47 14.41 -2.64 -12.58
N THR A 48 13.32 -2.38 -13.29
CA THR A 48 13.08 -1.12 -14.02
C THR A 48 11.89 -0.34 -13.48
N GLN A 49 11.27 -0.83 -12.41
CA GLN A 49 10.10 -0.20 -11.80
C GLN A 49 10.51 0.86 -10.77
N PRO A 50 9.79 2.00 -10.70
CA PRO A 50 10.01 3.00 -9.67
C PRO A 50 9.52 2.51 -8.29
N LEU A 51 9.96 3.22 -7.24
CA LEU A 51 9.56 2.93 -5.85
C LEU A 51 8.04 2.99 -5.65
N GLU A 52 7.34 3.86 -6.36
CA GLU A 52 5.88 4.00 -6.30
C GLU A 52 5.15 2.70 -6.68
N THR A 53 5.68 1.92 -7.63
CA THR A 53 5.08 0.64 -8.01
C THR A 53 5.07 -0.33 -6.83
N PHE A 54 6.15 -0.36 -6.04
CA PHE A 54 6.22 -1.17 -4.83
C PHE A 54 5.35 -0.59 -3.71
N ALA A 55 5.32 0.74 -3.55
CA ALA A 55 4.47 1.41 -2.57
C ALA A 55 2.99 1.04 -2.80
N ALA A 56 2.50 1.16 -4.05
CA ALA A 56 1.15 0.77 -4.43
C ALA A 56 0.89 -0.73 -4.23
N GLN A 57 1.85 -1.60 -4.59
CA GLN A 57 1.73 -3.04 -4.41
C GLN A 57 1.51 -3.45 -2.94
N TYR A 58 2.18 -2.76 -2.01
CA TYR A 58 2.12 -3.04 -0.58
C TYR A 58 1.20 -2.08 0.20
N GLY A 59 0.40 -1.27 -0.50
CA GLY A 59 -0.52 -0.32 0.11
C GLY A 59 0.16 0.72 1.01
N GLN A 60 1.42 1.05 0.71
CA GLN A 60 2.22 2.05 1.42
C GLN A 60 2.17 3.39 0.69
N GLY A 61 2.26 4.48 1.45
CA GLY A 61 2.53 5.79 0.88
C GLY A 61 4.00 5.91 0.47
N LEU A 62 4.28 6.63 -0.62
CA LEU A 62 5.65 6.87 -1.08
C LEU A 62 6.54 7.52 -0.01
N SER A 63 5.98 8.47 0.75
CA SER A 63 6.68 9.12 1.86
C SER A 63 7.11 8.12 2.93
N ASN A 64 6.23 7.15 3.25
CA ASN A 64 6.51 6.13 4.25
C ASN A 64 7.63 5.21 3.77
N MET A 65 7.64 4.88 2.46
CA MET A 65 8.71 4.09 1.85
C MET A 65 10.06 4.83 1.89
N LEU A 66 10.09 6.13 1.64
CA LEU A 66 11.31 6.94 1.71
C LEU A 66 11.82 7.11 3.14
N GLU A 67 10.92 7.29 4.11
CA GLU A 67 11.28 7.38 5.52
C GLU A 67 11.85 6.05 6.04
N ALA A 68 11.25 4.93 5.63
CA ALA A 68 11.69 3.59 6.02
C ALA A 68 13.00 3.13 5.36
N ASN A 69 13.37 3.71 4.22
CA ASN A 69 14.52 3.29 3.43
C ASN A 69 15.46 4.49 3.16
N PRO A 70 16.34 4.85 4.09
CA PRO A 70 17.30 5.93 3.88
C PRO A 70 18.21 5.64 2.68
N GLY A 71 18.38 6.64 1.79
CA GLY A 71 19.16 6.49 0.56
C GLY A 71 18.37 5.90 -0.61
N ALA A 72 17.07 5.67 -0.43
CA ALA A 72 16.18 5.25 -1.47
C ALA A 72 16.13 6.19 -2.68
N ASP A 73 16.34 5.66 -3.89
CA ASP A 73 16.01 6.36 -5.13
C ASP A 73 14.55 6.07 -5.54
N VAL A 74 13.80 7.14 -5.83
CA VAL A 74 12.40 7.10 -6.24
C VAL A 74 12.23 6.43 -7.61
N PHE A 75 13.21 6.62 -8.50
CA PHE A 75 13.20 6.13 -9.87
C PHE A 75 13.85 4.76 -10.00
N PHE A 76 14.81 4.43 -9.13
CA PHE A 76 15.50 3.15 -9.18
C PHE A 76 15.52 2.45 -7.82
N ALA A 77 14.81 1.35 -7.76
CA ALA A 77 14.67 0.56 -6.55
C ALA A 77 15.82 -0.43 -6.36
N GLU A 78 16.69 -0.20 -5.38
CA GLU A 78 17.80 -1.10 -5.01
C GLU A 78 17.60 -1.56 -3.55
N VAL A 79 17.05 -2.77 -3.38
CA VAL A 79 16.78 -3.45 -2.09
C VAL A 79 15.97 -2.65 -1.06
N TRP A 80 14.73 -3.08 -0.78
CA TRP A 80 13.84 -2.37 0.15
C TRP A 80 13.45 -3.17 1.39
N LEU A 81 13.58 -2.52 2.54
CA LEU A 81 12.68 -2.77 3.66
C LEU A 81 11.34 -2.14 3.30
N ALA A 82 10.47 -2.90 2.63
CA ALA A 82 9.05 -2.58 2.58
C ALA A 82 8.45 -2.85 3.97
N THR A 83 8.84 -2.05 4.97
CA THR A 83 8.22 -2.10 6.29
C THR A 83 6.73 -1.87 6.07
N HIS A 84 5.91 -2.88 6.37
CA HIS A 84 4.48 -2.71 6.56
C HIS A 84 4.28 -1.97 7.90
N HIS A 85 4.87 -0.78 8.01
CA HIS A 85 4.63 0.12 9.12
C HIS A 85 3.22 0.62 8.87
N SER A 86 2.27 -0.02 9.54
CA SER A 86 0.92 0.47 9.64
C SER A 86 0.97 1.98 9.88
N ALA A 87 0.18 2.76 9.15
CA ALA A 87 0.00 4.19 9.42
C ALA A 87 -0.35 4.49 10.91
N ALA A 88 -0.75 3.46 11.68
CA ALA A 88 -0.91 3.52 13.12
C ALA A 88 0.39 3.77 13.91
N THR A 89 1.55 3.33 13.40
CA THR A 89 2.84 3.46 14.10
C THR A 89 3.39 4.88 14.06
N ASP A 90 3.08 5.67 13.03
CA ASP A 90 3.40 7.10 13.00
C ASP A 90 2.40 7.93 13.80
N PHE A 91 1.10 7.56 13.83
CA PHE A 91 0.14 8.21 14.72
C PHE A 91 0.53 8.01 16.20
N ALA A 92 1.04 6.83 16.58
CA ALA A 92 1.51 6.59 17.95
C ALA A 92 2.78 7.39 18.31
N ARG A 93 3.73 7.53 17.39
CA ARG A 93 4.97 8.32 17.61
C ARG A 93 4.73 9.84 17.58
N HIS A 94 3.79 10.32 16.77
CA HIS A 94 3.49 11.75 16.67
C HIS A 94 2.54 12.26 17.76
N CYS A 95 1.79 11.37 18.42
CA CYS A 95 0.90 11.69 19.54
C CYS A 95 1.45 11.25 20.91
N SER A 96 2.78 11.24 21.09
CA SER A 96 3.45 11.00 22.37
C SER A 96 4.35 12.18 22.74
#